data_AF-A0A7Y3BXI0-F1
#
_entry.id   AF-A0A7Y3BXI0-F1
#
_cell.length_a   1.000
_cell.length_b   1.000
_cell.length_c   1.000
_cell.angle_alpha   90.00
_cell.angle_beta   90.00
_cell.angle_gamma   90.00
#
_symmetry.space_group_name_H-M   'P 1'
#
loop_
_entity.id
_entity.type
_entity.pdbx_description
1 polymer ?
#
loop_
_entity_poly.entity_id
_entity_poly.type
_entity_poly.pdbx_seq_one_letter_code
_entity_poly.pdbx_strand_id
1 'polypeptide(L)'
;MALALLEFESIAAGIEAGDAMVKRARIDVLYAGTVHPGHYLLLLDGAVGELEEAIDAADLIGFEHVVDRVFLPDPHPQLTAAISGARTSGGGEALGVIETRTVAATLIAADAGLKGATVTLRELVLADDLGGKAYLLFGGPVVDVQAAVEI
;
A
#
# COMPACT_ATOMS: atom_id res chain seq x y z
N MET A 1 -7.22 -3.40 12.41
CA MET A 1 -5.85 -3.81 11.99
C MET A 1 -5.34 -2.68 11.13
N ALA A 2 -4.08 -2.30 11.21
CA ALA A 2 -3.52 -1.17 10.51
C ALA A 2 -2.50 -1.65 9.49
N LEU A 3 -2.36 -0.92 8.38
CA LEU A 3 -1.40 -1.22 7.33
C LEU A 3 -0.38 -0.08 7.25
N ALA A 4 0.89 -0.42 7.11
CA ALA A 4 1.94 0.55 6.82
C ALA A 4 2.76 0.12 5.60
N LEU A 5 3.14 1.08 4.77
CA LEU A 5 4.10 0.88 3.70
C LEU A 5 5.16 1.96 3.76
N LEU A 6 6.42 1.55 3.61
CA LEU A 6 7.56 2.45 3.46
C LEU A 6 8.36 2.02 2.22
N GLU A 7 8.65 2.99 1.36
CA GLU A 7 9.45 2.83 0.16
C GLU A 7 10.76 3.60 0.32
N PHE A 8 11.90 2.95 0.09
CA PHE A 8 13.23 3.51 0.27
C PHE A 8 13.99 3.55 -1.05
N GLU A 9 14.73 4.62 -1.31
CA GLU A 9 15.61 4.72 -2.50
C GLU A 9 16.88 3.87 -2.34
N SER A 10 17.23 3.49 -1.11
CA SER A 10 18.40 2.68 -0.77
C SER A 10 17.98 1.32 -0.22
N ILE A 11 18.43 0.25 -0.89
CA ILE A 11 18.18 -1.14 -0.47
C ILE A 11 18.78 -1.43 0.91
N ALA A 12 20.00 -0.94 1.16
CA ALA A 12 20.65 -1.15 2.45
C ALA A 12 19.88 -0.46 3.58
N ALA A 13 19.46 0.79 3.37
CA ALA A 13 18.67 1.54 4.35
C ALA A 13 17.32 0.86 4.62
N GLY A 14 16.63 0.39 3.58
CA GLY A 14 15.35 -0.31 3.73
C GLY A 14 15.46 -1.62 4.51
N ILE A 15 16.52 -2.41 4.26
CA ILE A 15 16.79 -3.65 5.03
C ILE A 15 17.08 -3.31 6.51
N GLU A 16 17.90 -2.30 6.77
CA GLU A 16 18.24 -1.87 8.13
C GLU A 16 17.02 -1.34 8.89
N ALA A 17 16.19 -0.52 8.24
CA ALA A 17 14.94 -0.04 8.83
C ALA A 17 13.98 -1.19 9.13
N GLY A 18 13.82 -2.14 8.22
CA GLY A 18 12.97 -3.31 8.41
C GLY A 18 13.42 -4.18 9.60
N ASP A 19 14.72 -4.41 9.75
CA ASP A 19 15.30 -5.11 10.90
C ASP A 19 15.03 -4.37 12.22
N ALA A 20 15.12 -3.04 12.23
CA ALA A 20 14.82 -2.24 13.41
C ALA A 20 13.33 -2.28 13.80
N MET A 21 12.43 -2.18 12.81
CA MET A 21 10.99 -2.24 13.00
C MET A 21 10.55 -3.54 13.68
N VAL A 22 10.97 -4.69 13.15
CA VAL A 22 10.57 -6.01 13.68
C VAL A 22 11.16 -6.32 15.05
N LYS A 23 12.28 -5.67 15.42
CA LYS A 23 12.85 -5.74 16.76
C LYS A 23 12.13 -4.85 17.76
N ARG A 24 11.48 -3.79 17.29
CA ARG A 24 10.82 -2.79 18.13
C ARG A 24 9.45 -3.23 18.60
N ALA A 25 8.64 -3.78 17.70
CA ALA A 25 7.22 -4.04 17.94
C ALA A 25 6.76 -5.38 17.35
N ARG A 26 5.60 -5.87 17.79
CA ARG A 26 4.96 -7.08 17.28
C ARG A 26 4.14 -6.73 16.03
N ILE A 27 4.79 -6.84 14.88
CA ILE A 27 4.24 -6.55 13.56
C ILE A 27 4.40 -7.74 12.63
N ASP A 28 3.50 -7.86 11.66
CA ASP A 28 3.59 -8.83 10.57
C ASP A 28 4.19 -8.15 9.33
N VAL A 29 5.22 -8.77 8.75
CA VAL A 29 5.84 -8.29 7.51
C VAL A 29 5.15 -8.99 6.33
N LEU A 30 4.28 -8.27 5.63
CA LEU A 30 3.57 -8.79 4.46
C LEU A 30 4.47 -8.86 3.22
N TYR A 31 5.35 -7.86 3.07
CA TYR A 31 6.34 -7.81 2.00
C TYR A 31 7.61 -7.08 2.48
N ALA A 32 8.78 -7.61 2.12
CA ALA A 32 10.07 -6.96 2.28
C ALA A 32 10.96 -7.34 1.11
N GLY A 33 11.21 -6.41 0.20
CA GLY A 33 11.88 -6.75 -1.05
C GLY A 33 12.23 -5.56 -1.92
N THR A 34 13.08 -5.82 -2.90
CA THR A 34 13.49 -4.83 -3.90
C THR A 34 12.39 -4.63 -4.94
N VAL A 35 12.18 -3.38 -5.36
CA VAL A 35 11.27 -3.02 -6.45
C VAL A 35 11.98 -2.11 -7.46
N HIS A 36 11.52 -2.13 -8.71
CA HIS A 36 12.05 -1.23 -9.73
C HIS A 36 11.84 0.25 -9.36
N PRO A 37 12.78 1.15 -9.66
CA PRO A 37 14.03 0.96 -10.43
C PRO A 37 15.27 0.63 -9.56
N GLY A 38 15.08 0.09 -8.35
CA GLY A 38 16.16 -0.13 -7.37
C GLY A 38 15.80 0.32 -5.96
N HIS A 39 14.51 0.54 -5.69
CA HIS A 39 14.00 0.87 -4.37
C HIS A 39 13.82 -0.40 -3.52
N TYR A 40 13.55 -0.21 -2.24
CA TYR A 40 13.20 -1.27 -1.31
C TYR A 40 11.88 -0.95 -0.64
N LEU A 41 10.99 -1.93 -0.58
CA LEU A 41 9.62 -1.75 -0.12
C LEU A 41 9.37 -2.65 1.07
N LEU A 42 8.86 -2.05 2.15
CA LEU A 42 8.36 -2.73 3.33
C LEU A 42 6.85 -2.52 3.40
N LEU A 43 6.09 -3.60 3.43
CA LEU A 43 4.65 -3.60 3.66
C LEU A 43 4.37 -4.40 4.93
N LEU A 44 3.70 -3.77 5.87
CA LEU A 44 3.57 -4.22 7.24
C LEU A 44 2.11 -4.17 7.67
N ASP A 45 1.76 -5.07 8.58
CA ASP A 45 0.43 -5.17 9.17
C ASP A 45 0.54 -5.34 10.69
N GLY A 46 -0.46 -4.89 11.43
CA GLY A 46 -0.43 -4.98 12.88
C GLY A 46 -1.48 -4.14 13.62
N ALA A 47 -1.32 -4.05 14.94
CA ALA A 47 -2.08 -3.09 15.74
C ALA A 47 -1.54 -1.67 15.48
N VAL A 48 -2.43 -0.66 15.56
CA VAL A 48 -2.08 0.76 15.31
C VAL A 48 -0.83 1.18 16.10
N GLY A 49 -0.84 1.00 17.42
CA GLY A 49 0.28 1.40 18.27
C GLY A 49 1.57 0.62 18.01
N GLU A 50 1.49 -0.68 17.70
CA GLU A 50 2.68 -1.49 17.37
C GLU A 50 3.32 -1.03 16.05
N LEU A 51 2.50 -0.69 15.05
CA LEU A 51 3.00 -0.14 13.79
C LEU A 51 3.56 1.27 13.95
N GLU A 52 2.92 2.13 14.74
CA GLU A 52 3.45 3.46 15.05
C GLU A 52 4.84 3.36 15.70
N GLU A 53 4.99 2.50 16.72
CA GLU A 53 6.29 2.29 17.37
C GLU A 53 7.35 1.71 16.41
N ALA A 54 6.96 0.81 15.51
CA ALA A 54 7.86 0.28 14.49
C ALA A 54 8.32 1.37 13.50
N ILE A 55 7.38 2.18 12.99
CA ILE A 55 7.68 3.28 12.06
C ILE A 55 8.63 4.28 12.73
N ASP A 56 8.38 4.65 13.98
CA ASP A 56 9.26 5.55 14.74
C ASP A 56 10.70 5.01 14.83
N ALA A 57 10.88 3.70 15.00
CA ALA A 57 12.20 3.09 15.02
C ALA A 57 12.92 3.15 13.67
N ALA A 58 12.19 3.02 12.56
CA ALA A 58 12.75 3.18 11.22
C ALA A 58 13.10 4.62 10.89
N ASP A 59 12.28 5.58 11.35
CA ASP A 59 12.52 7.00 11.13
C ASP A 59 13.86 7.47 11.75
N LEU A 60 14.33 6.79 12.81
CA LEU A 60 15.63 7.07 13.42
C LEU A 60 16.85 6.57 12.61
N ILE A 61 16.64 5.66 11.65
CA ILE A 61 17.72 4.94 10.95
C ILE A 61 17.76 5.29 9.46
N GLY A 62 16.60 5.34 8.81
CA GLY A 62 16.49 5.36 7.35
C GLY A 62 15.62 6.45 6.77
N PHE A 63 15.13 7.39 7.58
CA PHE A 63 14.16 8.41 7.13
C PHE A 63 14.67 9.23 5.94
N GLU A 64 15.96 9.56 5.91
CA GLU A 64 16.55 10.34 4.81
C GLU A 64 16.47 9.64 3.45
N HIS A 65 16.28 8.32 3.44
CA HIS A 65 16.15 7.50 2.23
C HIS A 65 14.71 7.14 1.90
N VAL A 66 13.71 7.62 2.65
CA VAL A 66 12.30 7.33 2.37
C VAL A 66 11.84 8.13 1.16
N VAL A 67 11.41 7.42 0.12
CA VAL A 67 10.80 7.99 -1.10
C VAL A 67 9.35 8.36 -0.85
N ASP A 68 8.59 7.44 -0.25
CA ASP A 68 7.19 7.64 0.09
C ASP A 68 6.77 6.67 1.20
N ARG A 69 5.70 7.00 1.91
CA ARG A 69 5.12 6.14 2.95
C ARG A 69 3.63 6.36 3.11
N VAL A 70 2.94 5.33 3.57
CA VAL A 70 1.53 5.41 3.97
C VAL A 70 1.32 4.65 5.27
N PHE A 71 0.45 5.21 6.12
CA PHE A 71 -0.10 4.54 7.29
C PHE A 71 -1.63 4.60 7.25
N LEU A 72 -2.28 3.45 7.19
CA LEU A 72 -3.73 3.30 7.17
C LEU A 72 -4.17 2.62 8.48
N PRO A 73 -4.69 3.36 9.47
CA PRO A 73 -5.02 2.79 10.79
C PRO A 73 -6.22 1.82 10.74
N ASP A 74 -7.06 1.94 9.71
CA ASP A 74 -8.25 1.12 9.49
C ASP A 74 -8.46 0.91 7.98
N PRO A 75 -7.60 0.14 7.29
CA PRO A 75 -7.69 -0.06 5.86
C PRO A 75 -8.94 -0.87 5.50
N HIS A 76 -9.57 -0.52 4.39
CA HIS A 76 -10.77 -1.19 3.92
C HIS A 76 -10.51 -2.70 3.69
N PRO A 77 -11.40 -3.63 4.10
CA PRO A 77 -11.14 -5.07 4.01
C PRO A 77 -10.84 -5.60 2.61
N GLN A 78 -11.40 -4.98 1.56
CA GLN A 78 -11.07 -5.36 0.18
C GLN A 78 -9.60 -5.02 -0.17
N LEU A 79 -9.03 -3.97 0.41
CA LEU A 79 -7.62 -3.60 0.19
C LEU A 79 -6.69 -4.64 0.82
N THR A 80 -6.95 -5.01 2.08
CA THR A 80 -6.12 -6.01 2.78
C THR A 80 -6.21 -7.38 2.11
N ALA A 81 -7.41 -7.77 1.63
CA ALA A 81 -7.59 -8.97 0.84
C ALA A 81 -6.80 -8.94 -0.48
N ALA A 82 -6.85 -7.82 -1.21
CA ALA A 82 -6.14 -7.66 -2.48
C ALA A 82 -4.61 -7.73 -2.30
N ILE A 83 -4.07 -7.11 -1.25
CA ILE A 83 -2.65 -7.20 -0.87
C ILE A 83 -2.24 -8.65 -0.61
N SER A 84 -3.12 -9.43 0.02
CA SER A 84 -2.90 -10.86 0.29
C SER A 84 -3.06 -11.74 -0.97
N GLY A 85 -3.24 -11.14 -2.16
CA GLY A 85 -3.36 -11.83 -3.45
C GLY A 85 -4.78 -12.25 -3.81
N ALA A 86 -5.80 -11.86 -3.04
CA ALA A 86 -7.18 -12.12 -3.41
C ALA A 86 -7.56 -11.32 -4.66
N ARG A 87 -8.25 -11.97 -5.61
CA ARG A 87 -8.78 -11.33 -6.81
C ARG A 87 -10.29 -11.50 -6.86
N THR A 88 -11.00 -10.40 -7.02
CA THR A 88 -12.47 -10.39 -7.06
C THR A 88 -12.96 -10.37 -8.50
N SER A 89 -13.28 -11.55 -9.02
CA SER A 89 -13.92 -11.69 -10.33
C SER A 89 -15.38 -11.23 -10.29
N GLY A 90 -15.90 -10.76 -11.43
CA GLY A 90 -17.29 -10.34 -11.57
C GLY A 90 -17.47 -9.23 -12.60
N GLY A 91 -18.72 -9.01 -13.01
CA GLY A 91 -19.09 -7.94 -13.93
C GLY A 91 -19.22 -6.59 -13.24
N GLY A 92 -19.25 -5.53 -14.05
CA GLY A 92 -19.56 -4.17 -13.67
C GLY A 92 -20.00 -3.42 -14.92
N GLU A 93 -20.66 -2.28 -14.74
CA GLU A 93 -21.02 -1.42 -15.87
C GLU A 93 -19.80 -0.63 -16.35
N ALA A 94 -18.96 -0.19 -15.42
CA ALA A 94 -17.77 0.60 -15.67
C ALA A 94 -16.51 0.03 -15.00
N LEU A 95 -15.37 0.46 -15.53
CA LEU A 95 -14.03 0.21 -14.98
C LEU A 95 -13.32 1.56 -14.80
N GLY A 96 -12.86 1.83 -13.58
CA GLY A 96 -12.05 2.99 -13.23
C GLY A 96 -10.61 2.57 -13.00
N VAL A 97 -9.66 3.40 -13.40
CA VAL A 97 -8.22 3.14 -13.27
C VAL A 97 -7.57 4.30 -12.55
N ILE A 98 -6.77 4.01 -11.54
CA ILE A 98 -5.85 4.98 -10.92
C ILE A 98 -4.44 4.42 -11.06
N GLU A 99 -3.54 5.21 -11.64
CA GLU A 99 -2.11 4.92 -11.75
C GLU A 99 -1.34 6.00 -10.99
N THR A 100 -0.50 5.60 -10.04
CA THR A 100 0.32 6.52 -9.25
C THR A 100 1.80 6.26 -9.45
N ARG A 101 2.62 7.25 -9.11
CA ARG A 101 4.08 7.18 -9.24
C ARG A 101 4.76 6.33 -8.16
N THR A 102 4.08 6.12 -7.04
CA THR A 102 4.58 5.40 -5.86
C THR A 102 3.53 4.41 -5.40
N VAL A 103 3.96 3.35 -4.72
CA VAL A 103 3.03 2.33 -4.20
C VAL A 103 2.15 2.89 -3.08
N ALA A 104 2.73 3.73 -2.21
CA ALA A 104 2.01 4.37 -1.12
C ALA A 104 0.79 5.17 -1.60
N ALA A 105 0.94 5.98 -2.65
CA ALA A 105 -0.17 6.74 -3.23
C ALA A 105 -1.29 5.85 -3.79
N THR A 106 -0.96 4.71 -4.42
CA THR A 106 -1.98 3.75 -4.88
C THR A 106 -2.75 3.15 -3.71
N LEU A 107 -2.07 2.80 -2.60
CA LEU A 107 -2.75 2.27 -1.41
C LEU A 107 -3.71 3.31 -0.78
N ILE A 108 -3.31 4.58 -0.72
CA ILE A 108 -4.17 5.68 -0.24
C ILE A 108 -5.41 5.80 -1.14
N ALA A 109 -5.21 5.85 -2.46
CA ALA A 109 -6.30 5.98 -3.41
C ALA A 109 -7.25 4.77 -3.37
N ALA A 110 -6.71 3.56 -3.22
CA ALA A 110 -7.49 2.33 -3.08
C ALA A 110 -8.38 2.37 -1.84
N ASP A 111 -7.80 2.72 -0.69
CA ASP A 111 -8.53 2.81 0.58
C ASP A 111 -9.62 3.89 0.54
N ALA A 112 -9.27 5.07 0.03
CA ALA A 112 -10.18 6.21 -0.06
C ALA A 112 -11.35 5.92 -1.02
N GLY A 113 -11.08 5.38 -2.21
CA GLY A 113 -12.10 5.02 -3.18
C GLY A 113 -13.05 3.92 -2.68
N LEU A 114 -12.50 2.89 -2.02
CA LEU A 114 -13.29 1.82 -1.40
C LEU A 114 -14.19 2.31 -0.25
N LYS A 115 -13.74 3.32 0.50
CA LYS A 115 -14.52 3.90 1.60
C LYS A 115 -15.54 4.93 1.12
N GLY A 116 -15.26 5.62 0.01
CA GLY A 116 -16.08 6.72 -0.48
C GLY A 116 -17.16 6.34 -1.48
N ALA A 117 -17.10 5.15 -2.09
CA ALA A 117 -18.06 4.73 -3.11
C ALA A 117 -18.36 3.23 -3.07
N THR A 118 -19.49 2.83 -3.66
CA THR A 118 -19.88 1.41 -3.74
C THR A 118 -19.20 0.72 -4.92
N VAL A 119 -17.88 0.52 -4.80
CA VAL A 119 -17.05 -0.12 -5.83
C VAL A 119 -16.42 -1.43 -5.34
N THR A 120 -16.05 -2.27 -6.30
CA THR A 120 -15.23 -3.46 -6.05
C THR A 120 -13.80 -3.18 -6.49
N LEU A 121 -12.81 -3.45 -5.63
CA LEU A 121 -11.41 -3.47 -6.03
C LEU A 121 -11.15 -4.76 -6.83
N ARG A 122 -10.98 -4.60 -8.14
CA ARG A 122 -10.82 -5.71 -9.10
C ARG A 122 -9.38 -6.17 -9.17
N GLU A 123 -8.47 -5.22 -9.15
CA GLU A 123 -7.05 -5.46 -9.29
C GLU A 123 -6.28 -4.39 -8.52
N LEU A 124 -5.18 -4.82 -7.92
CA LEU A 124 -4.22 -3.98 -7.25
C LEU A 124 -2.85 -4.54 -7.63
N VAL A 125 -2.08 -3.77 -8.37
CA VAL A 125 -0.72 -4.14 -8.77
C VAL A 125 0.24 -3.18 -8.09
N LEU A 126 0.97 -3.73 -7.11
CA LEU A 126 1.90 -3.00 -6.28
C LEU A 126 3.32 -3.28 -6.75
N ALA A 127 3.91 -2.30 -7.43
CA ALA A 127 5.28 -2.36 -7.93
C ALA A 127 5.58 -3.63 -8.76
N ASP A 128 6.86 -3.75 -9.14
CA ASP A 128 7.43 -4.78 -10.01
C ASP A 128 7.13 -4.62 -11.52
N ASP A 129 8.18 -4.57 -12.33
CA ASP A 129 8.19 -4.23 -13.77
C ASP A 129 7.46 -2.94 -14.23
N LEU A 130 7.00 -2.10 -13.29
CA LEU A 130 6.29 -0.83 -13.57
C LEU A 130 7.13 0.44 -13.34
N GLY A 131 8.43 0.30 -13.04
CA GLY A 131 9.32 1.45 -12.84
C GLY A 131 8.97 2.33 -11.63
N GLY A 132 8.56 1.70 -10.52
CA GLY A 132 8.15 2.37 -9.27
C GLY A 132 6.66 2.72 -9.20
N LYS A 133 5.96 2.65 -10.34
CA LYS A 133 4.52 2.90 -10.38
C LYS A 133 3.71 1.74 -9.80
N ALA A 134 2.48 2.07 -9.45
CA ALA A 134 1.44 1.12 -9.09
C ALA A 134 0.11 1.56 -9.72
N TYR A 135 -0.82 0.62 -9.85
CA TYR A 135 -2.17 0.93 -10.30
C TYR A 135 -3.21 0.06 -9.61
N LEU A 136 -4.45 0.53 -9.66
CA LEU A 136 -5.62 -0.21 -9.21
C LEU A 136 -6.75 -0.12 -10.25
N LEU A 137 -7.67 -1.07 -10.16
CA LEU A 137 -8.88 -1.12 -10.97
C LEU A 137 -10.12 -1.17 -10.06
N PHE A 138 -11.00 -0.19 -10.18
CA PHE A 138 -12.33 -0.22 -9.59
C PHE A 138 -13.36 -0.71 -10.61
N GLY A 139 -14.28 -1.57 -10.18
CA GLY A 139 -15.43 -1.98 -10.99
C GLY A 139 -16.75 -1.76 -10.25
N GLY A 140 -17.78 -1.32 -10.96
CA GLY A 140 -19.08 -1.02 -10.38
C GLY A 140 -20.02 -0.26 -11.32
N PRO A 141 -21.09 0.34 -10.79
CA PRO A 141 -21.91 1.32 -11.51
C PRO A 141 -21.08 2.54 -11.94
N VAL A 142 -21.43 3.17 -13.07
CA VAL A 142 -20.66 4.32 -13.62
C VAL A 142 -20.50 5.45 -12.59
N VAL A 143 -21.58 5.79 -11.88
CA VAL A 143 -21.57 6.89 -10.89
C VAL A 143 -20.66 6.59 -9.70
N ASP A 144 -20.66 5.36 -9.20
CA ASP A 144 -19.81 4.94 -8.08
C ASP A 144 -18.34 4.87 -8.50
N VAL A 145 -18.06 4.37 -9.71
CA VAL A 145 -16.70 4.31 -10.25
C VAL A 145 -16.13 5.72 -10.47
N GLN A 146 -16.93 6.64 -11.01
CA GLN A 146 -16.49 8.03 -11.17
C GLN A 146 -16.21 8.68 -9.82
N ALA A 147 -17.11 8.51 -8.85
CA ALA A 147 -16.90 9.02 -7.49
C ALA A 147 -15.63 8.43 -6.85
N ALA A 148 -15.38 7.12 -7.01
CA ALA A 148 -14.19 6.47 -6.47
C ALA A 148 -12.87 6.98 -7.04
N VAL A 149 -12.85 7.37 -8.33
CA VAL A 149 -11.66 7.86 -9.04
C VAL A 149 -11.39 9.34 -8.78
N GLU A 150 -12.41 10.12 -8.44
CA GLU A 150 -12.31 11.57 -8.21
C GLU A 150 -11.99 11.97 -6.75
N ILE A 151 -12.00 11.01 -5.81
CA ILE A 151 -11.58 11.22 -4.40
C ILE A 151 -10.07 11.45 -4.31
#